data_AF-A0A238YZV5-F1
#
_entry.id   AF-A0A238YZV5-F1
#
_cell.length_a   1.000
_cell.length_b   1.000
_cell.length_c   1.000
_cell.angle_alpha   90.00
_cell.angle_beta   90.00
_cell.angle_gamma   90.00
#
_symmetry.space_group_name_H-M   'P 1'
#
loop_
_entity.id
_entity.type
_entity.pdbx_description
1 polymer ?
#
loop_
_entity_poly.entity_id
_entity_poly.type
_entity_poly.pdbx_seq_one_letter_code
_entity_poly.pdbx_strand_id
1 'polypeptide(L)'
;MQKIKIMNSNKNSSGGRHQGKKKPQKSSTSNFEGKRNFSDSSKSKSFKRSSDKEESKKPQRFEKKRFESDRKFSKTSKEKSQVKESTSNPEIDGIRLNKYISNAGICSRREADVYIAAGNATVNGKIITEMGYKVMPTDEVRFDGSSISPEKKRYVLLNKPKNFITTMDDDRGRKTVMELVANSSKERIYPVGRLDRNTTGLLLFTNDGELAKKLTHPKHNIQKIYHASLDKKLSNSDLNKIAEGFVLDEKRVIVDEISYIMNQPKSEVGVKIHSGRNRIVRRIFEHFGYKVVKLDRVIFAGLSKKDLPRGHWRHLTEMELNNLKML
;
A
#
# COMPACT_ATOMS: atom_id res chain seq x y z
N MET A 1 24.34 -15.19 -9.24
CA MET A 1 23.61 -14.14 -8.49
C MET A 1 24.57 -12.99 -8.22
N GLN A 2 24.44 -11.86 -8.91
CA GLN A 2 25.32 -10.70 -8.71
C GLN A 2 24.83 -9.88 -7.50
N LYS A 3 25.72 -9.72 -6.51
CA LYS A 3 25.53 -8.83 -5.36
C LYS A 3 25.46 -7.39 -5.86
N ILE A 4 24.38 -6.68 -5.52
CA ILE A 4 24.29 -5.24 -5.70
C ILE A 4 25.26 -4.61 -4.69
N LYS A 5 26.42 -4.15 -5.17
CA LYS A 5 27.40 -3.37 -4.40
C LYS A 5 27.22 -1.92 -4.85
N ILE A 6 26.91 -1.02 -3.92
CA ILE A 6 26.76 0.42 -4.18
C ILE A 6 27.89 1.12 -3.42
N MET A 7 28.80 1.79 -4.13
CA MET A 7 29.79 2.70 -3.55
C MET A 7 30.01 3.90 -4.48
N ASN A 8 30.14 5.07 -3.84
CA ASN A 8 30.36 6.40 -4.40
C ASN A 8 31.80 6.60 -4.92
N SER A 9 31.97 7.34 -6.02
CA SER A 9 32.92 8.46 -6.13
C SER A 9 32.96 9.13 -7.52
N ASN A 10 33.28 10.43 -7.49
CA ASN A 10 33.46 11.39 -8.57
C ASN A 10 34.77 11.22 -9.37
N LYS A 11 34.73 11.60 -10.67
CA LYS A 11 35.58 12.57 -11.41
C LYS A 11 35.84 12.13 -12.87
N ASN A 12 35.66 13.09 -13.79
CA ASN A 12 36.39 13.44 -15.05
C ASN A 12 37.13 12.31 -15.81
N SER A 13 37.14 12.22 -17.16
CA SER A 13 37.32 13.23 -18.21
C SER A 13 37.32 12.57 -19.61
N SER A 14 37.08 13.38 -20.67
CA SER A 14 37.56 13.28 -22.08
C SER A 14 37.43 11.94 -22.83
N GLY A 15 36.86 11.81 -24.04
CA GLY A 15 36.91 12.65 -25.23
C GLY A 15 37.10 11.71 -26.44
N GLY A 16 36.52 12.01 -27.61
CA GLY A 16 36.76 11.21 -28.82
C GLY A 16 35.67 11.32 -29.89
N ARG A 17 35.90 12.18 -30.89
CA ARG A 17 35.15 12.32 -32.15
C ARG A 17 35.40 11.10 -33.06
N HIS A 18 34.40 10.71 -33.86
CA HIS A 18 34.63 10.47 -35.30
C HIS A 18 33.35 10.53 -36.15
N GLN A 19 33.54 11.10 -37.34
CA GLN A 19 32.56 11.34 -38.40
C GLN A 19 32.45 10.10 -39.32
N GLY A 20 31.34 9.98 -40.06
CA GLY A 20 31.25 9.07 -41.20
C GLY A 20 29.89 9.06 -41.87
N LYS A 21 29.75 9.82 -42.96
CA LYS A 21 28.58 9.91 -43.85
C LYS A 21 28.33 8.59 -44.62
N LYS A 22 27.07 8.29 -44.96
CA LYS A 22 26.58 7.97 -46.32
C LYS A 22 25.06 7.70 -46.37
N LYS A 23 24.40 8.37 -47.31
CA LYS A 23 23.09 8.11 -47.96
C LYS A 23 23.37 8.26 -49.49
N PRO A 24 22.46 8.00 -50.45
CA PRO A 24 21.06 7.54 -50.38
C PRO A 24 20.72 6.40 -51.38
N GLN A 25 19.47 5.91 -51.42
CA GLN A 25 18.74 5.66 -52.67
C GLN A 25 17.22 5.46 -52.45
N LYS A 26 16.45 5.80 -53.50
CA LYS A 26 14.99 5.95 -53.61
C LYS A 26 14.32 4.71 -54.20
N SER A 27 13.02 4.51 -53.92
CA SER A 27 11.93 4.09 -54.85
C SER A 27 10.62 3.96 -54.04
N SER A 28 9.64 4.87 -54.23
CA SER A 28 8.46 4.81 -55.13
C SER A 28 7.28 4.00 -54.54
N THR A 29 6.30 4.70 -53.94
CA THR A 29 4.93 5.00 -54.46
C THR A 29 3.89 3.89 -54.28
N SER A 30 2.85 4.17 -53.50
CA SER A 30 1.45 4.03 -53.94
C SER A 30 0.51 4.86 -53.04
N ASN A 31 -0.40 5.56 -53.72
CA ASN A 31 -1.46 6.41 -53.19
C ASN A 31 -2.61 5.56 -52.64
N PHE A 32 -3.27 6.05 -51.59
CA PHE A 32 -4.74 5.95 -51.53
C PHE A 32 -5.32 7.13 -50.73
N GLU A 33 -6.09 7.95 -51.44
CA GLU A 33 -6.92 9.02 -50.91
C GLU A 33 -8.18 8.47 -50.24
N GLY A 34 -8.72 9.22 -49.28
CA GLY A 34 -9.99 8.92 -48.64
C GLY A 34 -10.51 10.12 -47.85
N LYS A 35 -10.78 11.24 -48.54
CA LYS A 35 -11.60 12.35 -48.03
C LYS A 35 -13.04 11.84 -47.84
N ARG A 36 -13.65 12.14 -46.68
CA ARG A 36 -15.08 12.45 -46.60
C ARG A 36 -15.32 13.53 -45.55
N ASN A 37 -16.04 14.55 -45.98
CA ASN A 37 -16.50 15.70 -45.22
C ASN A 37 -18.03 15.79 -45.39
N PHE A 38 -18.68 16.34 -44.36
CA PHE A 38 -20.00 17.00 -44.32
C PHE A 38 -21.32 16.21 -44.22
N SER A 39 -22.00 16.36 -43.07
CA SER A 39 -23.23 17.18 -42.85
C SER A 39 -23.65 16.97 -41.38
N ASP A 40 -23.63 18.00 -40.53
CA ASP A 40 -24.67 19.01 -40.26
C ASP A 40 -26.00 18.46 -39.73
N SER A 41 -26.23 18.63 -38.42
CA SER A 41 -27.56 18.89 -37.88
C SER A 41 -27.46 19.55 -36.49
N SER A 42 -27.53 20.88 -36.49
CA SER A 42 -28.31 21.72 -35.57
C SER A 42 -28.87 21.09 -34.27
N LYS A 43 -28.43 21.59 -33.11
CA LYS A 43 -29.37 22.09 -32.07
C LYS A 43 -28.66 23.02 -31.07
N SER A 44 -28.88 24.30 -31.31
CA SER A 44 -28.69 25.42 -30.40
C SER A 44 -29.59 25.32 -29.17
N LYS A 45 -29.03 25.54 -27.96
CA LYS A 45 -29.74 26.17 -26.85
C LYS A 45 -28.83 27.20 -26.18
N SER A 46 -29.04 28.44 -26.59
CA SER A 46 -28.61 29.68 -25.96
C SER A 46 -29.32 29.88 -24.61
N PHE A 47 -28.56 30.13 -23.55
CA PHE A 47 -29.09 30.78 -22.34
C PHE A 47 -28.41 32.13 -22.14
N LYS A 48 -29.28 33.11 -21.85
CA LYS A 48 -29.08 34.56 -21.91
C LYS A 48 -28.05 35.04 -20.88
N ARG A 49 -27.19 35.95 -21.34
CA ARG A 49 -26.56 36.98 -20.50
C ARG A 49 -27.60 38.06 -20.20
N SER A 50 -27.75 38.42 -18.94
CA SER A 50 -28.30 39.70 -18.50
C SER A 50 -27.22 40.39 -17.67
N SER A 51 -26.70 41.48 -18.21
CA SER A 51 -25.97 42.52 -17.50
C SER A 51 -26.95 43.34 -16.66
N ASP A 52 -26.62 43.62 -15.41
CA ASP A 52 -26.79 44.96 -14.85
C ASP A 52 -25.98 45.17 -13.56
N LYS A 53 -25.18 46.24 -13.62
CA LYS A 53 -24.80 47.23 -12.60
C LYS A 53 -23.96 46.85 -11.36
N GLU A 54 -22.85 47.58 -11.30
CA GLU A 54 -21.98 47.86 -10.17
C GLU A 54 -22.73 48.34 -8.92
N GLU A 55 -22.31 47.88 -7.73
CA GLU A 55 -21.88 48.82 -6.70
C GLU A 55 -20.97 48.18 -5.65
N SER A 56 -19.88 48.90 -5.36
CA SER A 56 -18.78 48.57 -4.47
C SER A 56 -19.11 48.77 -2.98
N LYS A 57 -18.91 47.77 -2.12
CA LYS A 57 -18.64 47.99 -0.68
C LYS A 57 -17.61 47.01 -0.09
N LYS A 58 -16.61 47.60 0.57
CA LYS A 58 -15.43 47.01 1.22
C LYS A 58 -15.80 46.07 2.39
N PRO A 59 -14.97 45.06 2.73
CA PRO A 59 -15.24 44.17 3.86
C PRO A 59 -14.91 44.85 5.20
N GLN A 60 -15.91 44.93 6.10
CA GLN A 60 -15.73 45.42 7.46
C GLN A 60 -15.26 44.31 8.40
N ARG A 61 -14.20 44.65 9.13
CA ARG A 61 -13.48 43.95 10.19
C ARG A 61 -14.41 43.72 11.39
N PHE A 62 -14.64 42.47 11.79
CA PHE A 62 -15.38 42.14 13.01
C PHE A 62 -14.48 42.29 14.24
N GLU A 63 -14.74 43.32 15.04
CA GLU A 63 -14.15 43.51 16.37
C GLU A 63 -14.98 42.80 17.46
N LYS A 64 -14.27 42.18 18.40
CA LYS A 64 -14.79 41.58 19.63
C LYS A 64 -15.35 42.69 20.54
N LYS A 65 -16.62 42.57 20.95
CA LYS A 65 -17.13 43.27 22.14
C LYS A 65 -17.46 42.27 23.25
N ARG A 66 -16.85 42.52 24.41
CA ARG A 66 -17.18 41.93 25.71
C ARG A 66 -18.58 42.39 26.12
N PHE A 67 -19.39 41.47 26.61
CA PHE A 67 -20.61 41.77 27.35
C PHE A 67 -20.45 41.21 28.76
N GLU A 68 -20.36 42.13 29.73
CA GLU A 68 -20.69 41.88 31.13
C GLU A 68 -22.21 41.90 31.28
N SER A 69 -22.76 40.91 31.98
CA SER A 69 -24.08 41.05 32.59
C SER A 69 -24.12 40.23 33.87
N ASP A 70 -24.17 40.94 34.99
CA ASP A 70 -24.52 40.46 36.31
C ASP A 70 -25.87 39.75 36.32
N ARG A 71 -25.90 38.48 36.76
CA ARG A 71 -27.06 37.89 37.43
C ARG A 71 -26.61 36.93 38.52
N LYS A 72 -26.79 37.35 39.77
CA LYS A 72 -26.85 36.50 40.97
C LYS A 72 -28.11 35.63 40.90
N PHE A 73 -28.02 34.33 41.19
CA PHE A 73 -28.82 33.66 42.23
C PHE A 73 -28.45 32.16 42.41
N SER A 74 -28.55 31.75 43.68
CA SER A 74 -28.67 30.39 44.25
C SER A 74 -27.52 29.38 44.09
N LYS A 75 -26.83 29.15 45.21
CA LYS A 75 -25.97 27.99 45.48
C LYS A 75 -26.85 26.74 45.62
N THR A 76 -26.62 25.76 44.75
CA THR A 76 -26.96 24.36 45.02
C THR A 76 -25.69 23.55 44.82
N SER A 77 -25.26 22.90 45.91
CA SER A 77 -24.07 22.07 46.06
C SER A 77 -24.07 20.93 45.05
N LYS A 78 -23.14 20.96 44.09
CA LYS A 78 -22.75 19.78 43.31
C LYS A 78 -21.55 19.13 43.99
N GLU A 79 -21.77 17.95 44.55
CA GLU A 79 -20.73 17.03 44.97
C GLU A 79 -19.71 16.83 43.84
N LYS A 80 -18.43 17.05 44.16
CA LYS A 80 -17.32 16.65 43.31
C LYS A 80 -17.21 15.13 43.38
N SER A 81 -17.73 14.44 42.37
CA SER A 81 -17.40 13.03 42.15
C SER A 81 -15.89 12.91 41.94
N GLN A 82 -15.22 12.33 42.92
CA GLN A 82 -13.81 11.96 42.84
C GLN A 82 -13.64 10.99 41.67
N VAL A 83 -12.80 11.39 40.70
CA VAL A 83 -12.30 10.51 39.66
C VAL A 83 -11.46 9.45 40.36
N LYS A 84 -11.99 8.23 40.47
CA LYS A 84 -11.20 7.07 40.87
C LYS A 84 -10.16 6.82 39.80
N GLU A 85 -8.91 7.10 40.13
CA GLU A 85 -7.74 6.60 39.40
C GLU A 85 -7.85 5.07 39.37
N SER A 86 -8.18 4.53 38.20
CA SER A 86 -8.13 3.10 37.95
C SER A 86 -6.66 2.68 37.97
N THR A 87 -6.26 2.05 39.07
CA THR A 87 -5.04 1.25 39.17
C THR A 87 -5.02 0.24 38.03
N SER A 88 -4.13 0.46 37.05
CA SER A 88 -3.90 -0.47 35.96
C SER A 88 -3.24 -1.74 36.50
N ASN A 89 -4.07 -2.74 36.82
CA ASN A 89 -3.61 -4.13 36.79
C ASN A 89 -3.12 -4.43 35.36
N PRO A 90 -2.14 -5.33 35.16
CA PRO A 90 -1.78 -5.79 33.83
C PRO A 90 -2.95 -6.63 33.29
N GLU A 91 -3.94 -5.94 32.70
CA GLU A 91 -5.17 -6.56 32.23
C GLU A 91 -4.85 -7.60 31.16
N ILE A 92 -5.36 -8.81 31.39
CA ILE A 92 -5.49 -9.84 30.37
C ILE A 92 -6.47 -9.27 29.34
N ASP A 93 -5.93 -8.55 28.35
CA ASP A 93 -6.75 -7.92 27.31
C ASP A 93 -7.32 -9.02 26.41
N GLY A 94 -8.60 -9.32 26.59
CA GLY A 94 -9.32 -10.30 25.78
C GLY A 94 -9.28 -9.96 24.28
N ILE A 95 -9.37 -10.99 23.44
CA ILE A 95 -9.35 -10.83 21.98
C ILE A 95 -10.78 -10.59 21.49
N ARG A 96 -11.01 -9.54 20.70
CA ARG A 96 -12.32 -9.29 20.08
C ARG A 96 -12.83 -10.54 19.34
N LEU A 97 -14.09 -10.93 19.56
CA LEU A 97 -14.70 -12.15 19.01
C LEU A 97 -14.54 -12.26 17.49
N ASN A 98 -14.73 -11.16 16.76
CA ASN A 98 -14.52 -11.14 15.30
C ASN A 98 -13.08 -11.49 14.87
N LYS A 99 -12.08 -11.11 15.68
CA LYS A 99 -10.67 -11.43 15.47
C LYS A 99 -10.41 -12.88 15.87
N TYR A 100 -11.04 -13.37 16.94
CA TYR A 100 -10.94 -14.76 17.35
C TYR A 100 -11.47 -15.72 16.26
N ILE A 101 -12.69 -15.48 15.76
CA ILE A 101 -13.31 -16.27 14.68
C ILE A 101 -12.46 -16.21 13.41
N SER A 102 -11.94 -15.03 13.06
CA SER A 102 -11.08 -14.89 11.87
C SER A 102 -9.73 -15.60 12.04
N ASN A 103 -9.14 -15.57 13.23
CA ASN A 103 -7.91 -16.30 13.54
C ASN A 103 -8.13 -17.82 13.56
N ALA A 104 -9.36 -18.28 13.81
CA ALA A 104 -9.75 -19.69 13.69
C ALA A 104 -9.99 -20.13 12.23
N GLY A 105 -9.72 -19.27 11.25
CA GLY A 105 -9.78 -19.63 9.82
C GLY A 105 -11.18 -19.62 9.20
N ILE A 106 -12.23 -19.38 10.00
CA ILE A 106 -13.63 -19.49 9.56
C ILE A 106 -13.98 -18.50 8.44
N CYS A 107 -13.67 -17.22 8.63
CA CYS A 107 -13.99 -16.18 7.66
C CYS A 107 -13.12 -14.93 7.87
N SER A 108 -13.33 -13.90 7.03
CA SER A 108 -12.72 -12.59 7.28
C SER A 108 -13.32 -11.93 8.52
N ARG A 109 -12.59 -10.99 9.12
CA ARG A 109 -13.10 -10.23 10.28
C ARG A 109 -14.43 -9.52 10.03
N ARG A 110 -14.66 -9.05 8.80
CA ARG A 110 -15.91 -8.34 8.43
C ARG A 110 -17.08 -9.30 8.29
N GLU A 111 -16.84 -10.46 7.68
CA GLU A 111 -17.85 -11.52 7.63
C GLU A 111 -18.16 -12.03 9.04
N ALA A 112 -17.15 -12.16 9.90
CA ALA A 112 -17.36 -12.52 11.30
C ALA A 112 -18.27 -11.53 12.02
N ASP A 113 -18.13 -10.21 11.79
CA ASP A 113 -19.06 -9.22 12.37
C ASP A 113 -20.51 -9.45 11.89
N VAL A 114 -20.72 -9.81 10.62
CA VAL A 114 -22.05 -10.12 10.08
C VAL A 114 -22.63 -11.38 10.74
N TYR A 115 -21.85 -12.45 10.87
CA TYR A 115 -22.29 -13.69 11.49
C TYR A 115 -22.53 -13.55 13.00
N ILE A 116 -21.71 -12.78 13.70
CA ILE A 116 -21.93 -12.46 15.11
C ILE A 116 -23.26 -11.72 15.26
N ALA A 117 -23.52 -10.69 14.42
CA ALA A 117 -24.78 -9.95 14.47
C ALA A 117 -26.01 -10.83 14.18
N ALA A 118 -25.85 -11.87 13.35
CA ALA A 118 -26.88 -12.86 13.05
C ALA A 118 -27.05 -13.94 14.14
N GLY A 119 -26.22 -13.94 15.19
CA GLY A 119 -26.32 -14.87 16.32
C GLY A 119 -25.66 -16.24 16.09
N ASN A 120 -24.79 -16.37 15.07
CA ASN A 120 -24.09 -17.62 14.75
C ASN A 120 -22.93 -17.96 15.69
N ALA A 121 -22.56 -17.06 16.60
CA ALA A 121 -21.44 -17.23 17.53
C ALA A 121 -21.92 -17.32 18.98
N THR A 122 -21.41 -18.31 19.72
CA THR A 122 -21.65 -18.44 21.16
C THR A 122 -20.34 -18.43 21.93
N VAL A 123 -20.34 -17.79 23.10
CA VAL A 123 -19.22 -17.81 24.06
C VAL A 123 -19.73 -18.38 25.38
N ASN A 124 -19.10 -19.45 25.87
CA ASN A 124 -19.52 -20.18 27.08
C ASN A 124 -21.03 -20.52 27.08
N GLY A 125 -21.54 -20.97 25.93
CA GLY A 125 -22.95 -21.36 25.75
C GLY A 125 -23.93 -20.19 25.56
N LYS A 126 -23.50 -18.93 25.61
CA LYS A 126 -24.36 -17.75 25.39
C LYS A 126 -24.18 -17.21 23.98
N ILE A 127 -25.29 -16.95 23.28
CA ILE A 127 -25.27 -16.30 21.96
C ILE A 127 -24.77 -14.87 22.15
N ILE A 128 -23.76 -14.50 21.37
CA ILE A 128 -23.19 -13.15 21.37
C ILE A 128 -23.57 -12.47 20.07
N THR A 129 -24.30 -11.36 20.16
CA THR A 129 -24.62 -10.47 19.03
C THR A 129 -23.94 -9.10 19.16
N GLU A 130 -23.30 -8.83 20.30
CA GLU A 130 -22.67 -7.56 20.59
C GLU A 130 -21.39 -7.36 19.75
N MET A 131 -21.37 -6.27 18.98
CA MET A 131 -20.20 -5.86 18.20
C MET A 131 -19.07 -5.37 19.12
N GLY A 132 -18.09 -6.22 19.35
CA GLY A 132 -16.89 -5.85 20.11
C GLY A 132 -16.66 -6.61 21.39
N TYR A 133 -17.52 -7.58 21.67
CA TYR A 133 -17.29 -8.58 22.70
C TYR A 133 -15.85 -9.10 22.64
N LYS A 134 -15.17 -9.14 23.80
CA LYS A 134 -13.82 -9.65 23.97
C LYS A 134 -13.87 -11.03 24.61
N VAL A 135 -13.26 -11.99 23.93
CA VAL A 135 -13.09 -13.38 24.36
C VAL A 135 -11.84 -13.47 25.22
N MET A 136 -11.98 -14.04 26.41
CA MET A 136 -10.87 -14.32 27.31
C MET A 136 -10.18 -15.64 26.91
N PRO A 137 -8.89 -15.84 27.25
CA PRO A 137 -8.18 -17.08 26.94
C PRO A 137 -8.84 -18.36 27.49
N THR A 138 -9.64 -18.24 28.55
CA THR A 138 -10.38 -19.32 29.21
C THR A 138 -11.75 -19.59 28.59
N ASP A 139 -12.24 -18.71 27.72
CA ASP A 139 -13.58 -18.84 27.15
C ASP A 139 -13.64 -19.91 26.06
N GLU A 140 -14.72 -20.69 26.07
CA GLU A 140 -15.07 -21.59 24.98
C GLU A 140 -15.87 -20.83 23.92
N VAL A 141 -15.33 -20.73 22.70
CA VAL A 141 -16.02 -20.11 21.56
C VAL A 141 -16.52 -21.19 20.63
N ARG A 142 -17.80 -21.08 20.24
CA ARG A 142 -18.39 -21.91 19.17
C ARG A 142 -18.94 -21.04 18.06
N PHE A 143 -18.83 -21.54 16.84
CA PHE A 143 -19.40 -20.95 15.63
C PHE A 143 -20.24 -22.01 14.93
N ASP A 144 -21.51 -21.70 14.63
CA ASP A 144 -22.50 -22.65 14.09
C ASP A 144 -22.52 -23.98 14.88
N GLY A 145 -22.50 -23.88 16.22
CA GLY A 145 -22.53 -25.02 17.14
C GLY A 145 -21.19 -25.77 17.33
N SER A 146 -20.19 -25.54 16.47
CA SER A 146 -18.89 -26.20 16.54
C SER A 146 -17.88 -25.40 17.34
N SER A 147 -17.14 -26.05 18.25
CA SER A 147 -16.05 -25.39 18.99
C SER A 147 -14.91 -25.01 18.06
N ILE A 148 -14.44 -23.77 18.17
CA ILE A 148 -13.38 -23.21 17.32
C ILE A 148 -12.20 -22.76 18.16
N SER A 149 -10.99 -22.89 17.61
CA SER A 149 -9.76 -22.38 18.22
C SER A 149 -8.88 -21.71 17.15
N PRO A 150 -8.04 -20.73 17.53
CA PRO A 150 -7.15 -20.05 16.59
C PRO A 150 -6.22 -21.04 15.89
N GLU A 151 -6.08 -20.89 14.57
CA GLU A 151 -5.21 -21.71 13.76
C GLU A 151 -3.72 -21.47 14.07
N LYS A 152 -2.89 -22.47 13.78
CA LYS A 152 -1.44 -22.32 13.89
C LYS A 152 -0.96 -21.22 12.94
N LYS A 153 -0.05 -20.37 13.42
CA LYS A 153 0.52 -19.28 12.61
C LYS A 153 1.33 -19.83 11.43
N ARG A 154 1.21 -19.19 10.27
CA ARG A 154 1.86 -19.59 9.01
C ARG A 154 2.49 -18.38 8.34
N TYR A 155 3.64 -18.59 7.73
CA TYR A 155 4.39 -17.55 7.03
C TYR A 155 4.95 -18.11 5.73
N VAL A 156 4.51 -17.55 4.61
CA VAL A 156 4.86 -18.03 3.27
C VAL A 156 5.39 -16.86 2.46
N LEU A 157 6.60 -16.97 1.94
CA LEU A 157 7.21 -15.98 1.08
C LEU A 157 7.09 -16.42 -0.38
N LEU A 158 6.36 -15.66 -1.18
CA LEU A 158 6.18 -15.88 -2.61
C LEU A 158 7.08 -14.93 -3.40
N ASN A 159 7.74 -15.44 -4.43
CA ASN A 159 8.34 -14.59 -5.46
C ASN A 159 7.36 -14.40 -6.62
N LYS A 160 6.45 -13.43 -6.47
CA LYS A 160 5.29 -13.20 -7.33
C LYS A 160 5.68 -12.95 -8.81
N PRO A 161 5.10 -13.68 -9.77
CA PRO A 161 5.22 -13.43 -11.20
C PRO A 161 4.35 -12.26 -11.70
N LYS A 162 4.57 -11.84 -12.94
CA LYS A 162 3.70 -10.85 -13.61
C LYS A 162 2.33 -11.45 -13.89
N ASN A 163 1.36 -10.59 -14.14
CA ASN A 163 -0.03 -10.91 -14.56
C ASN A 163 -0.95 -11.46 -13.47
N PHE A 164 -0.46 -11.64 -12.24
CA PHE A 164 -1.28 -12.01 -11.07
C PHE A 164 -1.67 -10.78 -10.25
N ILE A 165 -2.91 -10.69 -9.81
CA ILE A 165 -3.39 -9.61 -8.92
C ILE A 165 -3.30 -10.03 -7.45
N THR A 166 -3.03 -9.07 -6.55
CA THR A 166 -3.01 -9.31 -5.10
C THR A 166 -4.40 -9.00 -4.52
N THR A 167 -5.28 -10.00 -4.58
CA THR A 167 -6.61 -10.01 -3.96
C THR A 167 -6.89 -11.41 -3.39
N MET A 168 -7.80 -11.49 -2.42
CA MET A 168 -8.28 -12.76 -1.87
C MET A 168 -9.38 -13.39 -2.74
N ASP A 169 -10.13 -12.56 -3.45
CA ASP A 169 -11.24 -12.94 -4.32
C ASP A 169 -11.29 -12.01 -5.54
N ASP A 170 -11.65 -12.56 -6.70
CA ASP A 170 -11.72 -11.83 -7.97
C ASP A 170 -13.01 -12.12 -8.74
N ASP A 171 -13.81 -11.07 -8.93
CA ASP A 171 -15.10 -11.07 -9.62
C ASP A 171 -15.01 -11.19 -11.15
N ARG A 172 -13.80 -11.13 -11.73
CA ARG A 172 -13.57 -11.01 -13.18
C ARG A 172 -12.70 -12.13 -13.76
N GLY A 173 -12.52 -13.22 -13.02
CA GLY A 173 -11.75 -14.39 -13.46
C GLY A 173 -10.27 -14.11 -13.75
N ARG A 174 -9.69 -13.07 -13.15
CA ARG A 174 -8.27 -12.72 -13.29
C ARG A 174 -7.45 -13.59 -12.35
N LYS A 175 -6.29 -14.05 -12.84
CA LYS A 175 -5.35 -14.84 -12.03
C LYS A 175 -4.95 -14.14 -10.74
N THR A 176 -5.16 -14.81 -9.61
CA THR A 176 -4.88 -14.27 -8.27
C THR A 176 -3.63 -14.88 -7.67
N VAL A 177 -2.95 -14.13 -6.80
CA VAL A 177 -1.81 -14.68 -6.05
C VAL A 177 -2.18 -15.87 -5.15
N MET A 178 -3.47 -16.04 -4.82
CA MET A 178 -3.94 -17.16 -4.02
C MET A 178 -3.79 -18.49 -4.77
N GLU A 179 -3.97 -18.51 -6.09
CA GLU A 179 -3.71 -19.69 -6.93
C GLU A 179 -2.26 -20.17 -6.80
N LEU A 180 -1.31 -19.25 -6.68
CA LEU A 180 0.11 -19.58 -6.58
C LEU A 180 0.49 -20.21 -5.23
N VAL A 181 -0.28 -19.92 -4.18
CA VAL A 181 0.01 -20.35 -2.80
C VAL A 181 -1.04 -21.33 -2.27
N ALA A 182 -1.91 -21.86 -3.13
CA ALA A 182 -3.04 -22.72 -2.75
C ALA A 182 -2.60 -23.93 -1.90
N ASN A 183 -1.46 -24.55 -2.26
CA ASN A 183 -0.93 -25.72 -1.57
C ASN A 183 0.17 -25.38 -0.53
N SER A 184 0.27 -24.12 -0.12
CA SER A 184 1.32 -23.68 0.82
C SER A 184 0.97 -23.86 2.29
N SER A 185 -0.30 -24.04 2.61
CA SER A 185 -0.79 -24.11 3.98
C SER A 185 -2.17 -24.75 4.01
N LYS A 186 -2.49 -25.47 5.09
CA LYS A 186 -3.86 -25.92 5.36
C LYS A 186 -4.70 -24.76 5.91
N GLU A 187 -4.07 -23.94 6.73
CA GLU A 187 -4.64 -22.75 7.36
C GLU A 187 -4.81 -21.60 6.36
N ARG A 188 -5.82 -20.75 6.60
CA ARG A 188 -6.14 -19.61 5.74
C ARG A 188 -5.12 -18.48 5.88
N ILE A 189 -4.28 -18.29 4.87
CA ILE A 189 -3.31 -17.17 4.80
C ILE A 189 -3.77 -16.04 3.87
N TYR A 190 -3.28 -14.82 4.12
CA TYR A 190 -3.56 -13.64 3.30
C TYR A 190 -2.29 -12.83 3.04
N PRO A 191 -2.24 -12.03 1.95
CA PRO A 191 -1.06 -11.28 1.58
C PRO A 191 -0.78 -10.11 2.54
N VAL A 192 0.51 -9.92 2.87
CA VAL A 192 1.03 -8.80 3.67
C VAL A 192 1.34 -7.64 2.73
N GLY A 193 0.38 -6.74 2.62
CA GLY A 193 0.42 -5.65 1.65
C GLY A 193 0.10 -6.12 0.24
N ARG A 194 0.46 -5.32 -0.78
CA ARG A 194 0.09 -5.61 -2.17
C ARG A 194 1.23 -5.34 -3.12
N LEU A 195 1.25 -6.06 -4.23
CA LEU A 195 2.03 -5.73 -5.44
C LEU A 195 1.06 -5.56 -6.61
N ASP A 196 1.31 -4.58 -7.47
CA ASP A 196 0.49 -4.39 -8.67
C ASP A 196 0.56 -5.64 -9.58
N ARG A 197 -0.43 -5.79 -10.46
CA ARG A 197 -0.52 -6.90 -11.42
C ARG A 197 0.79 -7.15 -12.18
N ASN A 198 1.39 -6.07 -12.67
CA ASN A 198 2.60 -6.11 -13.51
C ASN A 198 3.90 -5.97 -12.70
N THR A 199 3.80 -5.82 -11.39
CA THR A 199 4.93 -5.78 -10.47
C THR A 199 5.23 -7.19 -9.98
N THR A 200 6.52 -7.54 -10.01
CA THR A 200 7.01 -8.85 -9.58
C THR A 200 7.72 -8.74 -8.25
N GLY A 201 8.04 -9.89 -7.64
CA GLY A 201 8.97 -9.95 -6.53
C GLY A 201 8.36 -10.48 -5.26
N LEU A 202 9.05 -10.27 -4.15
CA LEU A 202 8.70 -10.85 -2.88
C LEU A 202 7.33 -10.38 -2.40
N LEU A 203 6.46 -11.28 -1.96
CA LEU A 203 5.19 -11.02 -1.31
C LEU A 203 5.04 -12.02 -0.17
N LEU A 204 4.92 -11.52 1.05
CA LEU A 204 4.71 -12.36 2.23
C LEU A 204 3.21 -12.65 2.38
N PHE A 205 2.89 -13.84 2.85
CA PHE A 205 1.55 -14.28 3.24
C PHE A 205 1.60 -14.79 4.67
N THR A 206 0.56 -14.50 5.44
CA THR A 206 0.42 -15.00 6.80
C THR A 206 -1.04 -15.00 7.25
N ASN A 207 -1.34 -15.79 8.27
CA ASN A 207 -2.56 -15.65 9.07
C ASN A 207 -2.32 -14.87 10.37
N ASP A 208 -1.07 -14.47 10.68
CA ASP A 208 -0.73 -13.60 11.79
C ASP A 208 -1.05 -12.12 11.46
N GLY A 209 -2.21 -11.67 11.91
CA GLY A 209 -2.69 -10.31 11.66
C GLY A 209 -1.90 -9.22 12.35
N GLU A 210 -1.23 -9.54 13.46
CA GLU A 210 -0.40 -8.58 14.18
C GLU A 210 0.89 -8.33 13.42
N LEU A 211 1.56 -9.40 12.96
CA LEU A 211 2.74 -9.26 12.13
C LEU A 211 2.39 -8.59 10.80
N ALA A 212 1.28 -8.98 10.16
CA ALA A 212 0.84 -8.37 8.90
C ALA A 212 0.59 -6.86 9.07
N LYS A 213 -0.07 -6.45 10.16
CA LYS A 213 -0.31 -5.03 10.48
C LYS A 213 1.01 -4.30 10.72
N LYS A 214 1.92 -4.88 11.52
CA LYS A 214 3.24 -4.31 11.81
C LYS A 214 4.05 -4.06 10.51
N LEU A 215 4.04 -5.03 9.60
CA LEU A 215 4.81 -4.97 8.36
C LEU A 215 4.22 -4.01 7.30
N THR A 216 2.94 -3.66 7.40
CA THR A 216 2.24 -2.83 6.41
C THR A 216 1.95 -1.41 6.89
N HIS A 217 1.86 -1.20 8.21
CA HIS A 217 1.48 0.09 8.75
C HIS A 217 2.61 1.13 8.58
N PRO A 218 2.33 2.34 8.06
CA PRO A 218 3.35 3.34 7.76
C PRO A 218 4.26 3.71 8.93
N LYS A 219 3.73 3.69 10.17
CA LYS A 219 4.47 4.02 11.41
C LYS A 219 5.74 3.18 11.61
N HIS A 220 5.78 1.95 11.11
CA HIS A 220 6.91 1.04 11.33
C HIS A 220 8.03 1.18 10.28
N ASN A 221 7.87 2.07 9.29
CA ASN A 221 8.91 2.40 8.30
C ASN A 221 9.61 1.17 7.67
N ILE A 222 8.83 0.12 7.40
CA ILE A 222 9.35 -1.16 6.94
C ILE A 222 9.98 -1.02 5.56
N GLN A 223 11.27 -1.29 5.48
CA GLN A 223 12.07 -1.06 4.28
C GLN A 223 11.72 -2.06 3.17
N LYS A 224 11.70 -1.54 1.94
CA LYS A 224 11.44 -2.27 0.71
C LYS A 224 12.49 -1.85 -0.30
N ILE A 225 13.10 -2.81 -1.00
CA ILE A 225 14.05 -2.51 -2.07
C ILE A 225 13.49 -3.03 -3.38
N TYR A 226 13.46 -2.15 -4.36
CA TYR A 226 12.99 -2.41 -5.71
C TYR A 226 14.13 -2.29 -6.70
N HIS A 227 14.10 -3.16 -7.71
CA HIS A 227 14.83 -3.00 -8.96
C HIS A 227 13.81 -2.49 -9.98
N ALA A 228 14.04 -1.28 -10.50
CA ALA A 228 13.23 -0.63 -11.52
C ALA A 228 14.00 -0.56 -12.84
N SER A 229 13.40 -1.08 -13.91
CA SER A 229 13.86 -0.91 -15.29
C SER A 229 13.05 0.19 -15.95
N LEU A 230 13.72 1.25 -16.38
CA LEU A 230 13.13 2.42 -17.02
C LEU A 230 13.13 2.30 -18.55
N ASP A 231 12.31 3.09 -19.21
CA ASP A 231 12.23 3.21 -20.67
C ASP A 231 13.46 3.92 -21.29
N LYS A 232 14.12 4.78 -20.51
CA LYS A 232 15.34 5.50 -20.89
C LYS A 232 16.32 5.62 -19.72
N LYS A 233 17.55 6.04 -20.01
CA LYS A 233 18.59 6.23 -19.00
C LYS A 233 18.17 7.31 -18.00
N LEU A 234 18.26 7.02 -16.71
CA LEU A 234 18.06 8.03 -15.67
C LEU A 234 19.23 9.02 -15.69
N SER A 235 18.92 10.32 -15.71
CA SER A 235 19.94 11.36 -15.63
C SER A 235 20.50 11.45 -14.21
N ASN A 236 21.77 11.84 -14.09
CA ASN A 236 22.38 12.01 -12.77
C ASN A 236 21.74 13.17 -11.97
N SER A 237 21.26 14.20 -12.67
CA SER A 237 20.54 15.31 -12.03
C SER A 237 19.23 14.83 -11.40
N ASP A 238 18.43 14.03 -12.11
CA ASP A 238 17.17 13.53 -11.58
C ASP A 238 17.38 12.49 -10.48
N LEU A 239 18.43 11.66 -10.58
CA LEU A 239 18.81 10.75 -9.49
C LEU A 239 19.05 11.53 -8.18
N ASN A 240 19.82 12.62 -8.24
CA ASN A 240 20.10 13.45 -7.07
C ASN A 240 18.81 14.12 -6.53
N LYS A 241 17.96 14.67 -7.41
CA LYS A 241 16.67 15.25 -7.00
C LYS A 241 15.75 14.24 -6.31
N ILE A 242 15.74 12.99 -6.79
CA ILE A 242 14.97 11.92 -6.14
C ILE A 242 15.55 11.60 -4.76
N ALA A 243 16.88 11.56 -4.63
CA ALA A 243 17.58 11.28 -3.37
C ALA A 243 17.37 12.37 -2.31
N GLU A 244 17.36 13.65 -2.71
CA GLU A 244 17.10 14.80 -1.82
C GLU A 244 15.63 14.87 -1.35
N GLY A 245 14.75 14.14 -2.06
CA GLY A 245 13.31 14.13 -1.85
C GLY A 245 12.62 15.30 -2.54
N PHE A 246 11.36 15.08 -2.92
CA PHE A 246 10.59 16.04 -3.71
C PHE A 246 9.11 15.98 -3.34
N VAL A 247 8.31 16.91 -3.85
CA VAL A 247 6.87 16.95 -3.61
C VAL A 247 6.14 16.22 -4.73
N LEU A 248 5.29 15.26 -4.36
CA LEU A 248 4.43 14.51 -5.27
C LEU A 248 3.01 14.45 -4.69
N ASP A 249 2.02 14.90 -5.47
CA ASP A 249 0.63 15.08 -5.03
C ASP A 249 0.56 15.82 -3.67
N GLU A 250 1.15 17.01 -3.61
CA GLU A 250 1.13 17.90 -2.42
C GLU A 250 1.78 17.30 -1.16
N LYS A 251 2.44 16.15 -1.26
CA LYS A 251 3.11 15.49 -0.14
C LYS A 251 4.56 15.26 -0.47
N ARG A 252 5.44 15.55 0.48
CA ARG A 252 6.86 15.18 0.38
C ARG A 252 6.98 13.65 0.27
N VAL A 253 7.78 13.21 -0.68
CA VAL A 253 8.19 11.82 -0.87
C VAL A 253 9.67 11.73 -0.55
N ILE A 254 9.99 10.77 0.33
CA ILE A 254 11.35 10.49 0.77
C ILE A 254 11.69 9.10 0.24
N VAL A 255 12.78 9.02 -0.52
CA VAL A 255 13.40 7.78 -0.96
C VAL A 255 14.63 7.59 -0.07
N ASP A 256 14.72 6.44 0.60
CA ASP A 256 15.80 6.19 1.57
C ASP A 256 17.15 6.07 0.86
N GLU A 257 17.14 5.47 -0.33
CA GLU A 257 18.33 5.29 -1.16
C GLU A 257 17.91 5.08 -2.62
N ILE A 258 18.64 5.71 -3.56
CA ILE A 258 18.50 5.47 -4.99
C ILE A 258 19.88 5.40 -5.64
N SER A 259 20.08 4.43 -6.52
CA SER A 259 21.38 4.21 -7.16
C SER A 259 21.26 3.49 -8.49
N TYR A 260 22.24 3.67 -9.37
CA TYR A 260 22.39 2.82 -10.55
C TYR A 260 22.79 1.41 -10.13
N ILE A 261 22.31 0.42 -10.86
CA ILE A 261 22.77 -0.95 -10.64
C ILE A 261 24.12 -1.13 -11.32
N MET A 262 25.10 -1.62 -10.54
CA MET A 262 26.45 -1.88 -11.02
C MET A 262 26.44 -2.84 -12.22
N ASN A 263 27.27 -2.54 -13.23
CA ASN A 263 27.38 -3.32 -14.47
C ASN A 263 26.06 -3.47 -15.25
N GLN A 264 25.09 -2.57 -15.04
CA GLN A 264 23.86 -2.50 -15.81
C GLN A 264 23.74 -1.12 -16.49
N PRO A 265 22.91 -1.00 -17.54
CA PRO A 265 22.61 0.29 -18.13
C PRO A 265 22.05 1.26 -17.09
N LYS A 266 22.27 2.57 -17.27
CA LYS A 266 21.70 3.64 -16.40
C LYS A 266 20.16 3.72 -16.41
N SER A 267 19.48 2.86 -17.16
CA SER A 267 18.02 2.66 -17.08
C SER A 267 17.63 1.66 -15.99
N GLU A 268 18.57 0.94 -15.39
CA GLU A 268 18.34 -0.01 -14.30
C GLU A 268 18.74 0.62 -12.96
N VAL A 269 17.76 0.76 -12.06
CA VAL A 269 17.88 1.58 -10.85
C VAL A 269 17.41 0.79 -9.63
N GLY A 270 18.20 0.83 -8.56
CA GLY A 270 17.83 0.36 -7.24
C GLY A 270 17.12 1.47 -6.47
N VAL A 271 15.99 1.15 -5.82
CA VAL A 271 15.22 2.11 -5.02
C VAL A 271 14.87 1.47 -3.67
N LYS A 272 15.36 2.06 -2.58
CA LYS A 272 15.00 1.72 -1.21
C LYS A 272 13.99 2.71 -0.69
N ILE A 273 12.87 2.22 -0.18
CA ILE A 273 11.78 3.06 0.32
C ILE A 273 10.98 2.35 1.41
N HIS A 274 10.56 3.10 2.42
CA HIS A 274 9.64 2.62 3.47
C HIS A 274 8.16 2.92 3.16
N SER A 275 7.88 3.94 2.35
CA SER A 275 6.53 4.32 1.91
C SER A 275 5.76 3.19 1.22
N GLY A 276 4.50 2.99 1.63
CA GLY A 276 3.56 2.03 1.05
C GLY A 276 2.48 2.67 0.18
N ARG A 277 2.62 3.94 -0.23
CA ARG A 277 1.61 4.64 -1.03
C ARG A 277 1.38 3.93 -2.38
N ASN A 278 0.16 4.02 -2.90
CA ASN A 278 -0.23 3.35 -4.14
C ASN A 278 0.73 3.71 -5.29
N ARG A 279 1.33 2.67 -5.91
CA ARG A 279 2.23 2.78 -7.06
C ARG A 279 3.39 3.77 -6.88
N ILE A 280 3.83 4.03 -5.64
CA ILE A 280 4.75 5.13 -5.33
C ILE A 280 6.03 5.12 -6.16
N VAL A 281 6.68 3.96 -6.35
CA VAL A 281 7.91 3.88 -7.16
C VAL A 281 7.66 4.26 -8.61
N ARG A 282 6.54 3.83 -9.20
CA ARG A 282 6.20 4.20 -10.59
C ARG A 282 5.93 5.68 -10.71
N ARG A 283 5.17 6.23 -9.77
CA ARG A 283 4.81 7.65 -9.74
C ARG A 283 6.02 8.56 -9.51
N ILE A 284 7.00 8.11 -8.74
CA ILE A 284 8.29 8.81 -8.58
C ILE A 284 8.93 9.00 -9.96
N PHE A 285 9.13 7.91 -10.70
CA PHE A 285 9.77 8.00 -12.02
C PHE A 285 8.91 8.73 -13.06
N GLU A 286 7.59 8.54 -13.03
CA GLU A 286 6.64 9.23 -13.93
C GLU A 286 6.69 10.75 -13.73
N HIS A 287 6.85 11.23 -12.49
CA HIS A 287 7.00 12.66 -12.17
C HIS A 287 8.21 13.31 -12.86
N PHE A 288 9.31 12.58 -13.01
CA PHE A 288 10.51 13.03 -13.73
C PHE A 288 10.49 12.66 -15.23
N GLY A 289 9.35 12.21 -15.75
CA GLY A 289 9.18 11.90 -17.18
C GLY A 289 9.80 10.57 -17.61
N TYR A 290 9.92 9.59 -16.71
CA TYR A 290 10.38 8.23 -16.99
C TYR A 290 9.22 7.23 -16.83
N LYS A 291 9.21 6.19 -17.66
CA LYS A 291 8.25 5.08 -17.55
C LYS A 291 8.92 3.84 -16.99
N VAL A 292 8.37 3.29 -15.91
CA VAL A 292 8.86 2.02 -15.33
C VAL A 292 8.33 0.83 -16.15
N VAL A 293 9.20 0.22 -16.96
CA VAL A 293 8.92 -0.95 -17.81
C VAL A 293 8.83 -2.23 -16.97
N LYS A 294 9.76 -2.41 -16.03
CA LYS A 294 9.76 -3.55 -15.08
C LYS A 294 9.95 -3.02 -13.67
N LEU A 295 9.22 -3.59 -12.73
CA LEU A 295 9.38 -3.28 -11.31
C LEU A 295 9.39 -4.58 -10.54
N ASP A 296 10.45 -4.78 -9.77
CA ASP A 296 10.68 -6.02 -9.06
C ASP A 296 11.07 -5.75 -7.61
N ARG A 297 10.24 -6.16 -6.64
CA ARG A 297 10.57 -6.06 -5.21
C ARG A 297 11.58 -7.15 -4.86
N VAL A 298 12.84 -6.78 -4.71
CA VAL A 298 13.95 -7.70 -4.45
C VAL A 298 14.14 -8.01 -2.97
N ILE A 299 13.82 -7.05 -2.09
CA ILE A 299 13.88 -7.21 -0.64
C ILE A 299 12.59 -6.64 -0.03
N PHE A 300 12.07 -7.35 0.98
CA PHE A 300 10.91 -6.91 1.77
C PHE A 300 11.17 -7.23 3.24
N ALA A 301 11.25 -6.21 4.11
CA ALA A 301 11.45 -6.41 5.54
C ALA A 301 12.67 -7.31 5.88
N GLY A 302 13.79 -7.12 5.18
CA GLY A 302 14.99 -7.94 5.32
C GLY A 302 14.94 -9.31 4.62
N LEU A 303 13.77 -9.76 4.17
CA LEU A 303 13.64 -10.99 3.38
C LEU A 303 14.17 -10.78 1.97
N SER A 304 14.86 -11.79 1.43
CA SER A 304 15.44 -11.76 0.09
C SER A 304 14.91 -12.90 -0.81
N LYS A 305 15.25 -12.84 -2.10
CA LYS A 305 14.92 -13.87 -3.09
C LYS A 305 15.85 -15.09 -3.07
N LYS A 306 16.72 -15.20 -2.07
CA LYS A 306 17.67 -16.30 -1.97
C LYS A 306 16.90 -17.63 -2.05
N ASP A 307 17.33 -18.48 -2.98
CA ASP A 307 16.79 -19.82 -3.24
C ASP A 307 15.27 -19.82 -3.53
N LEU A 308 14.74 -18.73 -4.08
CA LEU A 308 13.32 -18.58 -4.38
C LEU A 308 13.06 -18.14 -5.83
N PRO A 309 12.93 -19.10 -6.77
CA PRO A 309 12.62 -18.82 -8.16
C PRO A 309 11.30 -18.07 -8.35
N ARG A 310 11.12 -17.43 -9.50
CA ARG A 310 9.86 -16.73 -9.82
C ARG A 310 8.70 -17.72 -9.85
N GLY A 311 7.54 -17.30 -9.36
CA GLY A 311 6.34 -18.14 -9.29
C GLY A 311 6.31 -19.08 -8.09
N HIS A 312 7.45 -19.31 -7.44
CA HIS A 312 7.57 -20.25 -6.33
C HIS A 312 7.44 -19.53 -4.99
N TRP A 313 7.04 -20.32 -4.00
CA TRP A 313 6.95 -19.91 -2.61
C TRP A 313 7.76 -20.85 -1.72
N ARG A 314 8.08 -20.38 -0.52
CA ARG A 314 8.64 -21.20 0.55
C ARG A 314 8.14 -20.71 1.91
N HIS A 315 8.25 -21.54 2.93
CA HIS A 315 8.09 -21.08 4.30
C HIS A 315 9.26 -20.20 4.73
N LEU A 316 8.99 -19.27 5.65
CA LEU A 316 10.05 -18.55 6.35
C LEU A 316 10.78 -19.50 7.29
N THR A 317 12.09 -19.29 7.43
CA THR A 317 12.87 -19.95 8.48
C THR A 317 12.57 -19.30 9.83
N GLU A 318 12.87 -19.99 10.92
CA GLU A 318 12.71 -19.44 12.27
C GLU A 318 13.54 -18.16 12.47
N MET A 319 14.75 -18.14 11.93
CA MET A 319 15.63 -16.97 11.97
C MET A 319 15.01 -15.77 11.24
N GLU A 320 14.44 -15.97 10.05
CA GLU A 320 13.74 -14.92 9.33
C GLU A 320 12.52 -14.43 10.11
N LEU A 321 11.76 -15.33 10.72
CA LEU A 321 10.59 -14.97 11.52
C LEU A 321 10.99 -14.17 12.77
N ASN A 322 12.05 -14.57 13.47
CA ASN A 322 12.56 -13.84 14.64
C ASN A 322 13.03 -12.43 14.25
N ASN A 323 13.73 -12.30 13.11
CA ASN A 323 14.12 -11.00 12.58
C ASN A 323 12.91 -10.10 12.30
N LEU A 324 11.84 -10.65 11.70
CA LEU A 324 10.62 -9.88 11.45
C LEU A 324 9.90 -9.43 12.72
N LYS A 325 9.96 -10.22 13.80
CA LYS A 325 9.35 -9.86 15.09
C LYS A 325 10.10 -8.72 15.78
N MET A 326 11.40 -8.59 15.55
CA MET A 326 12.27 -7.56 16.15
C MET A 326 12.24 -6.20 15.44
N LEU A 327 11.79 -6.13 14.17
CA LEU A 327 11.54 -4.86 13.44
C LEU A 327 10.51 -4.00 14.16
#